data_AF-A0A931PFD8-F1
#
_entry.id   AF-A0A931PFD8-F1
#
_cell.length_a   1.000
_cell.length_b   1.000
_cell.length_c   1.000
_cell.angle_alpha   90.00
_cell.angle_beta   90.00
_cell.angle_gamma   90.00
#
_symmetry.space_group_name_H-M   'P 1'
#
loop_
_entity.id
_entity.type
_entity.pdbx_description
1 polymer ?
#
loop_
_entity_poly.entity_id
_entity_poly.type
_entity_poly.pdbx_seq_one_letter_code
_entity_poly.pdbx_strand_id
1 'polypeptide(L)'
;MSRNAFFSLVGAGALAMAACGGEAAQDEFSPAEEAAMIESEIAELKAVMADLPPEAQAEIAREIASLRSEAAALRGEAAQAPAEPPAGSRTASDLSDGPQSAAPDMTRHAAAKNAEKGSGRKGLPEGAHRVKPFNMMDRTGFEKPLVAGTILAPADWSEEGGVVWGGNQGCNSAGYNFSFRVKSADGRSSVMILPTDAWQWMEGMPAPQGGCRAASYGSVEAYIRGMVPQANAEARIVEYRQRQDLIGELRPLESNTPMPGGGMRTRVDAGEAIIAYQENGVEVREAIVVAATFSESWMDPAYGMAGYRTGYGATMPAWSYKAPAKDFDLEFGEMMRRSYRAGPEWSARINKHQAAINKTNLETSRKISEINRKTNAEISAMRQDSWEKQQASSDRMARETSETIRGVETYDDPYAAGGSVELDYTYDQAWRLNDGTYVLTNDANFQPYRDLGVDGQQLSPSE
;
A
#
# COMPACT_ATOMS: atom_id res chain seq x y z
N MET A 1 14.11 -9.61 -28.74
CA MET A 1 12.81 -9.74 -28.03
C MET A 1 13.00 -10.66 -26.82
N SER A 2 13.13 -10.09 -25.61
CA SER A 2 13.03 -10.75 -24.30
C SER A 2 13.29 -9.69 -23.21
N ARG A 3 12.30 -8.84 -22.89
CA ARG A 3 12.39 -7.77 -21.87
C ARG A 3 11.48 -7.99 -20.63
N ASN A 4 10.71 -9.08 -20.55
CA ASN A 4 9.57 -9.14 -19.61
C ASN A 4 9.64 -10.16 -18.45
N ALA A 5 10.76 -10.87 -18.24
CA ALA A 5 10.77 -11.95 -17.24
C ALA A 5 11.01 -11.49 -15.79
N PHE A 6 11.72 -10.37 -15.56
CA PHE A 6 12.03 -9.88 -14.21
C PHE A 6 10.92 -8.98 -13.63
N PHE A 7 10.19 -8.25 -14.48
CA PHE A 7 9.11 -7.34 -14.04
C PHE A 7 7.96 -8.03 -13.31
N SER A 8 7.66 -9.30 -13.61
CA SER A 8 6.49 -9.98 -13.04
C SER A 8 6.65 -10.45 -11.59
N LEU A 9 7.89 -10.56 -11.07
CA LEU A 9 8.11 -10.73 -9.62
C LEU A 9 8.27 -9.39 -8.89
N VAL A 10 8.66 -8.35 -9.63
CA VAL A 10 9.09 -7.07 -9.06
C VAL A 10 7.93 -6.09 -8.87
N GLY A 11 6.94 -6.11 -9.76
CA GLY A 11 5.79 -5.19 -9.68
C GLY A 11 4.89 -5.41 -8.45
N ALA A 12 4.84 -6.61 -7.90
CA ALA A 12 3.90 -6.96 -6.82
C ALA A 12 4.35 -6.49 -5.41
N GLY A 13 5.67 -6.39 -5.17
CA GLY A 13 6.19 -5.96 -3.86
C GLY A 13 6.34 -4.45 -3.71
N ALA A 14 6.65 -3.73 -4.80
CA ALA A 14 6.89 -2.29 -4.76
C ALA A 14 5.58 -1.47 -4.74
N LEU A 15 4.52 -1.92 -5.43
CA LEU A 15 3.26 -1.15 -5.50
C LEU A 15 2.46 -1.13 -4.18
N ALA A 16 2.54 -2.19 -3.36
CA ALA A 16 1.77 -2.25 -2.12
C ALA A 16 2.29 -1.30 -1.02
N MET A 17 3.52 -0.79 -1.14
CA MET A 17 4.16 0.04 -0.08
C MET A 17 3.97 1.54 -0.27
N ALA A 18 3.53 1.99 -1.44
CA ALA A 18 3.10 3.37 -1.66
C ALA A 18 1.70 3.66 -1.04
N ALA A 19 1.01 2.64 -0.52
CA ALA A 19 -0.38 2.76 -0.05
C ALA A 19 -0.54 3.36 1.37
N CYS A 20 0.55 3.63 2.08
CA CYS A 20 0.54 4.30 3.38
C CYS A 20 1.19 5.69 3.28
N GLY A 21 0.65 6.57 2.45
CA GLY A 21 1.08 7.97 2.41
C GLY A 21 0.66 8.70 1.15
N GLY A 22 -0.51 9.36 1.21
CA GLY A 22 -0.91 10.40 0.26
C GLY A 22 -1.55 9.86 -1.02
N GLU A 23 -2.65 10.53 -1.43
CA GLU A 23 -3.34 10.34 -2.71
C GLU A 23 -2.33 10.23 -3.87
N ALA A 24 -2.20 9.01 -4.40
CA ALA A 24 -1.46 8.77 -5.63
C ALA A 24 -2.27 9.29 -6.82
N ALA A 25 -1.61 10.05 -7.68
CA ALA A 25 -2.10 10.40 -8.99
C ALA A 25 -2.55 9.14 -9.73
N GLN A 26 -3.77 9.21 -10.25
CA GLN A 26 -4.46 8.17 -10.99
C GLN A 26 -3.72 7.90 -12.30
N ASP A 27 -3.32 6.66 -12.56
CA ASP A 27 -3.33 6.15 -13.93
C ASP A 27 -4.80 5.95 -14.26
N GLU A 28 -5.42 6.92 -14.94
CA GLU A 28 -6.78 6.77 -15.46
C GLU A 28 -6.75 5.68 -16.54
N PHE A 29 -7.44 4.57 -16.28
CA PHE A 29 -7.71 3.58 -17.30
C PHE A 29 -8.45 4.25 -18.45
N SER A 30 -8.13 3.89 -19.69
CA SER A 30 -8.93 4.39 -20.80
C SER A 30 -10.38 3.92 -20.66
N PRO A 31 -11.40 4.67 -21.12
CA PRO A 31 -12.79 4.25 -21.05
C PRO A 31 -13.05 2.86 -21.68
N ALA A 32 -12.20 2.44 -22.63
CA ALA A 32 -12.23 1.11 -23.22
C ALA A 32 -11.72 0.01 -22.27
N GLU A 33 -10.68 0.28 -21.47
CA GLU A 33 -10.16 -0.65 -20.46
C GLU A 33 -11.12 -0.77 -19.28
N GLU A 34 -11.73 0.33 -18.84
CA GLU A 34 -12.77 0.31 -17.80
C GLU A 34 -13.99 -0.49 -18.24
N ALA A 35 -14.46 -0.28 -19.48
CA ALA A 35 -15.58 -1.06 -20.03
C ALA A 35 -15.26 -2.57 -20.14
N ALA A 36 -14.00 -2.93 -20.43
CA ALA A 36 -13.58 -4.33 -20.51
C ALA A 36 -13.53 -5.00 -19.12
N MET A 37 -13.12 -4.27 -18.08
CA MET A 37 -13.16 -4.74 -16.70
C MET A 37 -14.59 -4.97 -16.21
N ILE A 38 -15.51 -4.03 -16.49
CA ILE A 38 -16.92 -4.16 -16.10
C ILE A 38 -17.57 -5.39 -16.75
N GLU A 39 -17.25 -5.72 -18.01
CA GLU A 39 -17.76 -6.95 -18.64
C GLU A 39 -17.21 -8.23 -18.02
N SER A 40 -15.96 -8.22 -17.55
CA SER A 40 -15.39 -9.35 -16.80
C SER A 40 -16.14 -9.56 -15.49
N GLU A 41 -16.49 -8.48 -14.79
CA GLU A 41 -17.27 -8.53 -13.55
C GLU A 41 -18.70 -9.03 -13.79
N ILE A 42 -19.35 -8.58 -14.86
CA ILE A 42 -20.67 -9.10 -15.29
C ILE A 42 -20.59 -10.62 -15.57
N ALA A 43 -19.50 -11.12 -16.13
CA ALA A 43 -19.32 -12.54 -16.40
C ALA A 43 -19.18 -13.36 -15.10
N GLU A 44 -18.43 -12.86 -14.11
CA GLU A 44 -18.30 -13.49 -12.79
C GLU A 44 -19.63 -13.48 -12.02
N LEU A 45 -20.35 -12.36 -12.01
CA LEU A 45 -21.67 -12.25 -11.36
C LEU A 45 -22.69 -13.22 -11.96
N LYS A 46 -22.69 -13.41 -13.29
CA LYS A 46 -23.56 -14.40 -13.95
C LYS A 46 -23.21 -15.84 -13.59
N ALA A 47 -21.92 -16.15 -13.43
CA ALA A 47 -21.48 -17.48 -13.05
C ALA A 47 -21.96 -17.83 -11.63
N VAL A 48 -21.91 -16.87 -10.71
CA VAL A 48 -22.38 -17.03 -9.33
C VAL A 48 -23.90 -17.03 -9.23
N MET A 49 -24.59 -16.25 -10.05
CA MET A 49 -26.06 -16.14 -10.06
C MET A 49 -26.77 -17.47 -10.32
N ALA A 50 -26.16 -18.38 -11.11
CA ALA A 50 -26.75 -19.67 -11.47
C ALA A 50 -27.02 -20.57 -10.25
N ASP A 51 -26.28 -20.41 -9.16
CA ASP A 51 -26.34 -21.27 -7.97
C ASP A 51 -27.12 -20.66 -6.80
N LEU A 52 -27.72 -19.47 -6.99
CA LEU A 52 -28.39 -18.71 -5.94
C LEU A 52 -29.91 -18.86 -5.94
N PRO A 53 -30.59 -18.66 -4.80
CA PRO A 53 -32.05 -18.67 -4.74
C PRO A 53 -32.67 -17.51 -5.56
N PRO A 54 -33.90 -17.65 -6.10
CA PRO A 54 -34.49 -16.68 -7.04
C PRO A 54 -34.54 -15.23 -6.55
N GLU A 55 -34.72 -15.03 -5.25
CA GLU A 55 -34.74 -13.70 -4.63
C GLU A 55 -33.36 -13.02 -4.69
N ALA A 56 -32.27 -13.78 -4.49
CA ALA A 56 -30.91 -13.29 -4.64
C ALA A 56 -30.50 -13.13 -6.12
N GLN A 57 -31.04 -13.97 -7.02
CA GLN A 57 -30.84 -13.79 -8.45
C GLN A 57 -31.43 -12.47 -8.95
N ALA A 58 -32.57 -12.02 -8.40
CA ALA A 58 -33.21 -10.76 -8.78
C ALA A 58 -32.42 -9.52 -8.35
N GLU A 59 -31.65 -9.59 -7.25
CA GLU A 59 -30.75 -8.51 -6.83
C GLU A 59 -29.52 -8.45 -7.72
N ILE A 60 -28.87 -9.59 -7.97
CA ILE A 60 -27.68 -9.67 -8.85
C ILE A 60 -28.04 -9.31 -10.29
N ALA A 61 -29.24 -9.65 -10.76
CA ALA A 61 -29.72 -9.24 -12.09
C ALA A 61 -29.88 -7.72 -12.21
N ARG A 62 -30.28 -7.02 -11.14
CA ARG A 62 -30.36 -5.54 -11.10
C ARG A 62 -28.96 -4.92 -11.13
N GLU A 63 -28.03 -5.50 -10.39
CA GLU A 63 -26.62 -5.06 -10.37
C GLU A 63 -25.94 -5.25 -11.73
N ILE A 64 -26.13 -6.41 -12.37
CA ILE A 64 -25.67 -6.66 -13.76
C ILE A 64 -26.28 -5.66 -14.74
N ALA A 65 -27.54 -5.26 -14.57
CA ALA A 65 -28.17 -4.27 -15.45
C ALA A 65 -27.57 -2.87 -15.27
N SER A 66 -27.23 -2.48 -14.03
CA SER A 66 -26.53 -1.22 -13.73
C SER A 66 -25.16 -1.18 -14.39
N LEU A 67 -24.34 -2.21 -14.15
CA LEU A 67 -23.00 -2.36 -14.70
C LEU A 67 -22.99 -2.35 -16.24
N ARG A 68 -24.00 -2.97 -16.88
CA ARG A 68 -24.16 -2.92 -18.33
C ARG A 68 -24.43 -1.52 -18.86
N SER A 69 -25.19 -0.71 -18.13
CA SER A 69 -25.45 0.67 -18.53
C SER A 69 -24.19 1.53 -18.42
N GLU A 70 -23.37 1.28 -17.40
CA GLU A 70 -22.10 1.96 -17.17
C GLU A 70 -21.05 1.60 -18.24
N ALA A 71 -20.90 0.31 -18.55
CA ALA A 71 -20.04 -0.15 -19.65
C ALA A 71 -20.49 0.39 -21.02
N ALA A 72 -21.80 0.56 -21.23
CA ALA A 72 -22.33 1.16 -22.45
C ALA A 72 -22.03 2.66 -22.56
N ALA A 73 -22.09 3.39 -21.45
CA ALA A 73 -21.71 4.81 -21.40
C ALA A 73 -20.22 5.00 -21.70
N LEU A 74 -19.35 4.20 -21.08
CA LEU A 74 -17.90 4.24 -21.29
C LEU A 74 -17.50 3.88 -22.73
N ARG A 75 -18.18 2.92 -23.36
CA ARG A 75 -17.99 2.64 -24.80
C ARG A 75 -18.45 3.78 -25.70
N GLY A 76 -19.54 4.46 -25.33
CA GLY A 76 -20.02 5.65 -26.04
C GLY A 76 -19.02 6.80 -25.98
N GLU A 77 -18.34 6.95 -24.85
CA GLU A 77 -17.27 7.93 -24.63
C GLU A 77 -15.99 7.57 -25.40
N ALA A 78 -15.58 6.30 -25.40
CA ALA A 78 -14.46 5.80 -26.21
C ALA A 78 -14.69 5.98 -27.73
N ALA A 79 -15.94 5.91 -28.19
CA ALA A 79 -16.29 6.09 -29.61
C ALA A 79 -16.32 7.56 -30.07
N GLN A 80 -16.35 8.52 -29.13
CA GLN A 80 -16.35 9.97 -29.42
C GLN A 80 -14.95 10.61 -29.34
N ALA A 81 -13.94 9.86 -28.90
CA ALA A 81 -12.55 10.33 -28.89
C ALA A 81 -12.00 10.46 -30.32
N PRO A 82 -11.30 11.56 -30.69
CA PRO A 82 -10.76 11.76 -32.02
C PRO A 82 -9.69 10.71 -32.34
N ALA A 83 -9.87 10.01 -33.47
CA ALA A 83 -8.96 8.96 -33.92
C ALA A 83 -7.59 9.51 -34.33
N GLU A 84 -6.53 9.15 -33.60
CA GLU A 84 -5.15 9.24 -34.09
C GLU A 84 -4.90 8.15 -35.16
N PRO A 85 -4.10 8.44 -36.20
CA PRO A 85 -3.90 7.52 -37.32
C PRO A 85 -2.97 6.36 -36.94
N PRO A 86 -3.29 5.10 -37.30
CA PRO A 86 -2.48 3.96 -36.90
C PRO A 86 -1.23 3.80 -37.75
N ALA A 87 -0.10 3.60 -37.07
CA ALA A 87 1.15 3.16 -37.66
C ALA A 87 1.07 1.67 -38.08
N GLY A 88 1.13 1.43 -39.38
CA GLY A 88 1.80 0.28 -40.00
C GLY A 88 1.33 -1.13 -39.65
N SER A 89 0.23 -1.58 -40.26
CA SER A 89 -0.11 -3.00 -40.38
C SER A 89 0.87 -3.74 -41.30
N ARG A 90 1.60 -4.73 -40.77
CA ARG A 90 2.16 -5.82 -41.58
C ARG A 90 1.18 -6.99 -41.53
N THR A 91 0.66 -7.34 -42.68
CA THR A 91 -0.24 -8.47 -42.92
C THR A 91 0.50 -9.79 -42.74
N ALA A 92 -0.03 -10.66 -41.88
CA ALA A 92 0.23 -12.09 -41.91
C ALA A 92 -0.75 -12.73 -42.89
N SER A 93 -0.22 -13.12 -44.05
CA SER A 93 -0.91 -13.96 -45.02
C SER A 93 0.18 -14.89 -45.53
N ASP A 94 0.25 -16.09 -44.96
CA ASP A 94 0.57 -17.31 -45.68
C ASP A 94 0.67 -18.51 -44.74
N LEU A 95 0.04 -19.61 -45.18
CA LEU A 95 0.19 -21.00 -44.74
C LEU A 95 -0.72 -21.49 -43.60
N SER A 96 -1.99 -21.65 -43.96
CA SER A 96 -2.79 -22.82 -43.59
C SER A 96 -2.54 -23.96 -44.58
N ASP A 97 -2.15 -25.15 -44.12
CA ASP A 97 -2.61 -26.45 -44.62
C ASP A 97 -2.20 -27.56 -43.65
N GLY A 98 -3.15 -28.46 -43.32
CA GLY A 98 -3.08 -29.47 -42.26
C GLY A 98 -2.26 -30.75 -42.59
N PRO A 99 -2.52 -31.93 -41.99
CA PRO A 99 -3.70 -32.31 -41.22
C PRO A 99 -3.46 -33.04 -39.88
N GLN A 100 -4.58 -33.24 -39.20
CA GLN A 100 -4.85 -34.04 -38.00
C GLN A 100 -4.30 -35.48 -38.06
N SER A 101 -3.88 -35.99 -36.90
CA SER A 101 -3.81 -37.43 -36.62
C SER A 101 -3.97 -37.70 -35.12
N ALA A 102 -5.14 -38.25 -34.78
CA ALA A 102 -5.50 -39.20 -33.72
C ALA A 102 -4.57 -39.40 -32.51
N ALA A 103 -5.20 -39.29 -31.32
CA ALA A 103 -4.79 -39.96 -30.09
C ALA A 103 -4.87 -41.49 -30.23
N PRO A 104 -4.16 -42.23 -29.35
CA PRO A 104 -4.93 -43.05 -28.43
C PRO A 104 -4.48 -42.93 -26.97
N ASP A 105 -5.49 -43.05 -26.12
CA ASP A 105 -5.43 -43.39 -24.70
C ASP A 105 -4.92 -44.84 -24.54
N MET A 106 -4.04 -45.10 -23.56
CA MET A 106 -4.14 -46.23 -22.63
C MET A 106 -2.87 -46.45 -21.77
N THR A 107 -3.10 -46.30 -20.45
CA THR A 107 -2.64 -47.13 -19.31
C THR A 107 -1.17 -47.21 -18.86
N ARG A 108 -1.08 -47.17 -17.52
CA ARG A 108 0.07 -47.41 -16.64
C ARG A 108 0.65 -48.83 -16.77
N HIS A 109 1.88 -48.95 -16.22
CA HIS A 109 2.65 -50.14 -15.82
C HIS A 109 3.69 -50.68 -16.81
N ALA A 110 4.93 -50.21 -16.67
CA ALA A 110 6.11 -51.09 -16.62
C ALA A 110 7.28 -50.35 -15.96
N ALA A 111 7.52 -50.66 -14.69
CA ALA A 111 8.75 -50.33 -14.00
C ALA A 111 9.92 -51.18 -14.54
N ALA A 112 11.11 -50.61 -14.44
CA ALA A 112 12.39 -51.31 -14.24
C ALA A 112 12.71 -52.48 -15.18
N LYS A 113 13.49 -52.18 -16.23
CA LYS A 113 14.62 -52.99 -16.75
C LYS A 113 15.02 -52.45 -18.13
N ASN A 114 15.88 -51.43 -18.15
CA ASN A 114 16.76 -51.09 -19.29
C ASN A 114 17.82 -50.05 -18.86
N ALA A 115 18.33 -50.19 -17.63
CA ALA A 115 19.57 -49.55 -17.21
C ALA A 115 20.65 -50.62 -17.29
N GLU A 116 21.27 -50.75 -18.46
CA GLU A 116 22.60 -51.34 -18.71
C GLU A 116 22.67 -51.86 -20.16
N LYS A 117 22.99 -50.96 -21.08
CA LYS A 117 23.97 -51.16 -22.16
C LYS A 117 23.92 -50.00 -23.15
N GLY A 118 25.04 -49.29 -23.25
CA GLY A 118 25.38 -48.50 -24.43
C GLY A 118 24.82 -47.09 -24.49
N SER A 119 25.44 -46.15 -23.77
CA SER A 119 25.87 -44.94 -24.46
C SER A 119 27.18 -44.47 -23.86
N GLY A 120 28.28 -44.72 -24.57
CA GLY A 120 29.45 -43.88 -24.44
C GLY A 120 29.01 -42.47 -24.84
N ARG A 121 28.57 -41.67 -23.86
CA ARG A 121 28.36 -40.25 -24.11
C ARG A 121 29.74 -39.69 -24.40
N LYS A 122 29.99 -39.31 -25.66
CA LYS A 122 31.03 -38.35 -25.96
C LYS A 122 30.90 -37.23 -24.94
N GLY A 123 31.97 -36.95 -24.20
CA GLY A 123 32.03 -35.78 -23.34
C GLY A 123 31.58 -34.56 -24.13
N LEU A 124 30.85 -33.66 -23.49
CA LEU A 124 30.53 -32.38 -24.10
C LEU A 124 31.85 -31.68 -24.48
N PRO A 125 31.89 -30.93 -25.59
CA PRO A 125 33.03 -30.07 -25.89
C PRO A 125 33.35 -29.14 -24.72
N GLU A 126 34.59 -28.66 -24.65
CA GLU A 126 34.98 -27.65 -23.67
C GLU A 126 34.05 -26.41 -23.75
N GLY A 127 33.62 -25.91 -22.60
CA GLY A 127 32.66 -24.80 -22.49
C GLY A 127 31.19 -25.15 -22.78
N ALA A 128 30.87 -26.39 -23.16
CA ALA A 128 29.48 -26.80 -23.37
C ALA A 128 28.85 -27.38 -22.09
N HIS A 129 27.73 -26.78 -21.67
CA HIS A 129 26.99 -27.21 -20.49
C HIS A 129 25.69 -27.91 -20.88
N ARG A 130 25.40 -29.06 -20.26
CA ARG A 130 24.10 -29.71 -20.37
C ARG A 130 23.19 -29.22 -19.25
N VAL A 131 22.17 -28.45 -19.61
CA VAL A 131 21.22 -27.85 -18.67
C VAL A 131 19.82 -28.44 -18.83
N LYS A 132 18.99 -28.30 -17.79
CA LYS A 132 17.55 -28.60 -17.81
C LYS A 132 16.78 -27.54 -16.98
N PRO A 133 15.47 -27.37 -17.20
CA PRO A 133 14.66 -26.50 -16.36
C PRO A 133 14.43 -27.12 -14.97
N PHE A 134 14.47 -26.27 -13.95
CA PHE A 134 14.09 -26.54 -12.57
C PHE A 134 12.97 -25.59 -12.16
N ASN A 135 11.96 -26.10 -11.47
CA ASN A 135 10.73 -25.37 -11.17
C ASN A 135 10.70 -24.99 -9.70
N MET A 136 10.68 -23.69 -9.43
CA MET A 136 10.38 -23.15 -8.12
C MET A 136 8.89 -23.30 -7.85
N MET A 137 8.52 -24.28 -7.05
CA MET A 137 7.12 -24.60 -6.76
C MET A 137 6.58 -23.75 -5.59
N ASP A 138 5.39 -23.20 -5.77
CA ASP A 138 4.51 -22.80 -4.69
C ASP A 138 3.57 -23.97 -4.38
N ARG A 139 3.74 -24.58 -3.21
CA ARG A 139 3.03 -25.80 -2.83
C ARG A 139 1.80 -25.53 -1.95
N THR A 140 1.72 -24.34 -1.35
CA THR A 140 0.78 -24.07 -0.25
C THR A 140 -0.01 -22.78 -0.43
N GLY A 141 0.38 -21.90 -1.34
CA GLY A 141 -0.27 -20.59 -1.53
C GLY A 141 -1.61 -20.61 -2.24
N PHE A 142 -1.92 -21.70 -2.95
CA PHE A 142 -3.06 -21.80 -3.85
C PHE A 142 -3.78 -23.14 -3.73
N GLU A 143 -4.94 -23.23 -4.36
CA GLU A 143 -5.79 -24.43 -4.41
C GLU A 143 -5.07 -25.67 -5.00
N LYS A 144 -4.01 -25.44 -5.77
CA LYS A 144 -3.14 -26.47 -6.35
C LYS A 144 -1.69 -25.96 -6.38
N PRO A 145 -0.68 -26.85 -6.40
CA PRO A 145 0.69 -26.42 -6.58
C PRO A 145 0.88 -25.67 -7.90
N LEU A 146 1.51 -24.51 -7.84
CA LEU A 146 1.81 -23.67 -9.01
C LEU A 146 3.33 -23.50 -9.17
N VAL A 147 3.79 -23.34 -10.41
CA VAL A 147 5.18 -22.96 -10.67
C VAL A 147 5.28 -21.45 -10.51
N ALA A 148 6.05 -20.98 -9.54
CA ALA A 148 6.32 -19.56 -9.32
C ALA A 148 7.41 -19.03 -10.26
N GLY A 149 8.34 -19.90 -10.66
CA GLY A 149 9.30 -19.60 -11.71
C GLY A 149 10.12 -20.81 -12.12
N THR A 150 10.84 -20.68 -13.23
CA THR A 150 11.70 -21.72 -13.79
C THR A 150 13.09 -21.17 -14.04
N ILE A 151 14.14 -21.94 -13.74
CA ILE A 151 15.54 -21.61 -14.03
C ILE A 151 16.23 -22.77 -14.76
N LEU A 152 17.15 -22.48 -15.68
CA LEU A 152 18.06 -23.47 -16.24
C LEU A 152 19.29 -23.63 -15.35
N ALA A 153 19.65 -24.87 -15.03
CA ALA A 153 20.88 -25.23 -14.32
C ALA A 153 21.39 -26.59 -14.83
N PRO A 154 22.61 -27.04 -14.47
CA PRO A 154 23.13 -28.32 -14.93
C PRO A 154 22.17 -29.49 -14.69
N ALA A 155 22.08 -30.38 -15.67
CA ALA A 155 21.04 -31.42 -15.71
C ALA A 155 21.18 -32.47 -14.60
N ASP A 156 22.36 -32.60 -14.02
CA ASP A 156 22.72 -33.49 -12.91
C ASP A 156 22.51 -32.85 -11.53
N TRP A 157 22.10 -31.58 -11.47
CA TRP A 157 21.77 -30.91 -10.22
C TRP A 157 20.39 -31.31 -9.70
N SER A 158 20.14 -30.96 -8.44
CA SER A 158 18.88 -31.17 -7.72
C SER A 158 18.33 -29.84 -7.21
N GLU A 159 17.00 -29.70 -7.18
CA GLU A 159 16.31 -28.54 -6.62
C GLU A 159 15.84 -28.82 -5.17
N GLU A 160 15.80 -27.78 -4.36
CA GLU A 160 15.20 -27.78 -3.02
C GLU A 160 14.48 -26.46 -2.76
N GLY A 161 13.42 -26.53 -1.94
CA GLY A 161 12.65 -25.37 -1.52
C GLY A 161 11.61 -24.89 -2.53
N GLY A 162 11.30 -23.60 -2.51
CA GLY A 162 10.19 -23.02 -3.27
C GLY A 162 9.70 -21.68 -2.71
N VAL A 163 8.41 -21.41 -2.87
CA VAL A 163 7.73 -20.29 -2.23
C VAL A 163 7.35 -20.67 -0.80
N VAL A 164 7.59 -19.77 0.14
CA VAL A 164 7.29 -19.95 1.57
C VAL A 164 6.34 -18.85 2.01
N TRP A 165 5.22 -19.24 2.60
CA TRP A 165 4.20 -18.31 3.09
C TRP A 165 4.35 -18.09 4.61
N GLY A 166 4.01 -16.88 5.09
CA GLY A 166 3.83 -16.64 6.53
C GLY A 166 5.10 -16.44 7.37
N GLY A 167 6.22 -15.99 6.79
CA GLY A 167 7.52 -15.93 7.48
C GLY A 167 8.07 -14.53 7.87
N ASN A 168 7.41 -13.42 7.51
CA ASN A 168 7.92 -12.07 7.83
C ASN A 168 6.78 -11.06 7.98
N GLN A 169 6.04 -11.16 9.08
CA GLN A 169 4.74 -10.51 9.34
C GLN A 169 4.78 -8.98 9.58
N GLY A 170 5.95 -8.33 9.45
CA GLY A 170 6.06 -6.89 9.69
C GLY A 170 6.37 -6.07 8.45
N CYS A 171 7.45 -6.44 7.76
CA CYS A 171 8.06 -5.59 6.74
C CYS A 171 7.83 -6.05 5.29
N ASN A 172 7.37 -7.29 5.11
CA ASN A 172 7.11 -7.85 3.80
C ASN A 172 5.61 -7.90 3.56
N SER A 173 5.09 -6.90 2.84
CA SER A 173 3.67 -6.80 2.49
C SER A 173 3.21 -7.88 1.50
N ALA A 174 4.13 -8.62 0.87
CA ALA A 174 3.77 -9.68 -0.08
C ALA A 174 3.19 -10.94 0.59
N GLY A 175 3.42 -11.15 1.89
CA GLY A 175 2.93 -12.33 2.63
C GLY A 175 3.62 -13.65 2.30
N TYR A 176 4.49 -13.68 1.29
CA TYR A 176 5.33 -14.81 0.89
C TYR A 176 6.79 -14.40 0.72
N ASN A 177 7.68 -15.38 0.71
CA ASN A 177 9.10 -15.20 0.40
C ASN A 177 9.63 -16.39 -0.41
N PHE A 178 10.87 -16.27 -0.91
CA PHE A 178 11.53 -17.33 -1.67
C PHE A 178 12.63 -17.98 -0.83
N SER A 179 12.63 -19.31 -0.82
CA SER A 179 13.73 -20.11 -0.32
C SER A 179 13.94 -21.23 -1.32
N PHE A 180 14.59 -20.93 -2.44
CA PHE A 180 14.78 -21.87 -3.53
C PHE A 180 16.26 -22.00 -3.85
N ARG A 181 16.73 -23.25 -3.95
CA ARG A 181 18.11 -23.57 -4.30
C ARG A 181 18.15 -24.69 -5.34
N VAL A 182 19.07 -24.58 -6.29
CA VAL A 182 19.47 -25.68 -7.16
C VAL A 182 20.94 -25.96 -6.92
N LYS A 183 21.31 -27.21 -6.65
CA LYS A 183 22.66 -27.58 -6.19
C LYS A 183 23.23 -28.81 -6.90
N SER A 184 24.56 -28.84 -7.05
CA SER A 184 25.32 -29.97 -7.56
C SER A 184 25.16 -31.21 -6.68
N ALA A 185 25.44 -32.39 -7.24
CA ALA A 185 25.33 -33.65 -6.52
C ALA A 185 26.27 -33.72 -5.29
N ASP A 186 27.42 -33.05 -5.34
CA ASP A 186 28.35 -32.91 -4.21
C ASP A 186 28.01 -31.75 -3.27
N GLY A 187 26.99 -30.94 -3.60
CA GLY A 187 26.53 -29.78 -2.82
C GLY A 187 27.48 -28.59 -2.80
N ARG A 188 28.61 -28.63 -3.52
CA ARG A 188 29.65 -27.60 -3.47
C ARG A 188 29.35 -26.40 -4.35
N SER A 189 28.52 -26.59 -5.38
CA SER A 189 28.06 -25.52 -6.25
C SER A 189 26.55 -25.41 -6.16
N SER A 190 26.04 -24.18 -6.09
CA SER A 190 24.60 -23.95 -6.06
C SER A 190 24.20 -22.58 -6.54
N VAL A 191 22.99 -22.48 -7.07
CA VAL A 191 22.28 -21.23 -7.32
C VAL A 191 21.16 -21.10 -6.30
N MET A 192 20.97 -19.90 -5.75
CA MET A 192 19.93 -19.59 -4.78
C MET A 192 19.13 -18.37 -5.20
N ILE A 193 17.82 -18.43 -4.98
CA ILE A 193 16.97 -17.24 -4.88
C ILE A 193 16.78 -16.99 -3.40
N LEU A 194 17.38 -15.90 -2.93
CA LEU A 194 17.39 -15.47 -1.55
C LEU A 194 16.10 -14.71 -1.21
N PRO A 195 15.69 -14.75 0.06
CA PRO A 195 14.53 -14.00 0.53
C PRO A 195 14.64 -12.50 0.23
N THR A 196 13.50 -11.85 0.00
CA THR A 196 13.39 -10.38 0.12
C THR A 196 13.63 -9.98 1.56
N ASP A 197 14.47 -8.96 1.72
CA ASP A 197 14.82 -8.30 2.97
C ASP A 197 14.41 -6.84 2.91
N ALA A 198 14.04 -6.28 4.04
CA ALA A 198 13.55 -4.92 4.11
C ALA A 198 13.90 -4.24 5.43
N TRP A 199 14.08 -2.92 5.36
CA TRP A 199 14.50 -2.10 6.48
C TRP A 199 13.85 -0.72 6.43
N GLN A 200 13.89 -0.04 7.57
CA GLN A 200 13.44 1.33 7.68
C GLN A 200 14.32 2.15 8.62
N TRP A 201 14.29 3.46 8.45
CA TRP A 201 14.96 4.43 9.30
C TRP A 201 14.12 5.70 9.40
N MET A 202 14.31 6.45 10.48
CA MET A 202 13.72 7.77 10.65
C MET A 202 14.77 8.69 11.24
N GLU A 203 14.87 9.90 10.71
CA GLU A 203 15.82 10.91 11.16
C GLU A 203 15.32 11.57 12.44
N GLY A 204 16.20 11.69 13.44
CA GLY A 204 15.89 12.38 14.71
C GLY A 204 14.87 11.68 15.63
N MET A 205 14.34 10.51 15.23
CA MET A 205 13.39 9.73 16.03
C MET A 205 13.69 8.23 15.94
N PRO A 206 13.31 7.43 16.94
CA PRO A 206 13.39 5.97 16.85
C PRO A 206 12.56 5.47 15.65
N ALA A 207 13.11 4.54 14.87
CA ALA A 207 12.39 3.95 13.73
C ALA A 207 11.03 3.38 14.17
N PRO A 208 9.98 3.47 13.34
CA PRO A 208 8.64 3.02 13.71
C PRO A 208 8.66 1.54 14.14
N GLN A 209 7.80 1.14 15.07
CA GLN A 209 7.64 -0.28 15.41
C GLN A 209 6.67 -0.91 14.41
N GLY A 210 7.20 -1.50 13.33
CA GLY A 210 6.43 -2.12 12.25
C GLY A 210 6.98 -3.47 11.80
N GLY A 211 7.85 -4.09 12.60
CA GLY A 211 8.50 -5.37 12.28
C GLY A 211 9.52 -5.34 11.14
N CYS A 212 9.82 -4.16 10.57
CA CYS A 212 11.02 -3.93 9.77
C CYS A 212 12.26 -3.79 10.64
N ARG A 213 13.40 -4.29 10.14
CA ARG A 213 14.68 -4.02 10.78
C ARG A 213 15.00 -2.52 10.70
N ALA A 214 15.38 -1.93 11.83
CA ALA A 214 15.91 -0.57 11.86
C ALA A 214 17.32 -0.55 11.27
N ALA A 215 17.49 -0.02 10.06
CA ALA A 215 18.79 0.13 9.40
C ALA A 215 18.74 1.29 8.41
N SER A 216 19.88 1.94 8.16
CA SER A 216 20.00 3.07 7.23
C SER A 216 20.98 2.74 6.11
N TYR A 217 20.59 1.82 5.22
CA TYR A 217 21.34 1.54 4.00
C TYR A 217 20.95 2.54 2.92
N GLY A 218 21.93 3.34 2.46
CA GLY A 218 21.75 4.31 1.39
C GLY A 218 22.00 3.76 -0.02
N SER A 219 22.52 2.55 -0.15
CA SER A 219 22.80 1.91 -1.45
C SER A 219 22.81 0.40 -1.32
N VAL A 220 22.76 -0.30 -2.45
CA VAL A 220 22.92 -1.76 -2.47
C VAL A 220 24.33 -2.16 -2.01
N GLU A 221 25.35 -1.35 -2.30
CA GLU A 221 26.70 -1.59 -1.79
C GLU A 221 26.74 -1.59 -0.25
N ALA A 222 26.16 -0.55 0.36
CA ALA A 222 26.10 -0.43 1.81
C ALA A 222 25.31 -1.58 2.44
N TYR A 223 24.21 -1.99 1.80
CA TYR A 223 23.42 -3.16 2.18
C TYR A 223 24.26 -4.44 2.15
N ILE A 224 24.91 -4.76 1.03
CA ILE A 224 25.73 -5.98 0.90
C ILE A 224 26.87 -5.98 1.93
N ARG A 225 27.57 -4.85 2.09
CA ARG A 225 28.67 -4.71 3.08
C ARG A 225 28.18 -4.90 4.51
N GLY A 226 26.96 -4.48 4.82
CA GLY A 226 26.34 -4.72 6.13
C GLY A 226 25.86 -6.15 6.33
N MET A 227 25.39 -6.81 5.26
CA MET A 227 24.76 -8.13 5.33
C MET A 227 25.73 -9.30 5.25
N VAL A 228 26.77 -9.21 4.42
CA VAL A 228 27.71 -10.31 4.20
C VAL A 228 28.34 -10.80 5.51
N PRO A 229 28.88 -9.94 6.39
CA PRO A 229 29.45 -10.39 7.67
C PRO A 229 28.41 -10.97 8.64
N GLN A 230 27.15 -10.55 8.54
CA GLN A 230 26.07 -11.09 9.37
C GLN A 230 25.66 -12.49 8.91
N ALA A 231 25.64 -12.73 7.60
CA ALA A 231 25.31 -14.02 7.02
C ALA A 231 26.46 -15.03 7.16
N ASN A 232 27.70 -14.56 7.00
CA ASN A 232 28.89 -15.37 7.15
C ASN A 232 30.06 -14.49 7.64
N ALA A 233 30.45 -14.66 8.91
CA ALA A 233 31.52 -13.87 9.53
C ALA A 233 32.90 -14.10 8.88
N GLU A 234 33.10 -15.22 8.18
CA GLU A 234 34.35 -15.53 7.46
C GLU A 234 34.34 -15.00 6.01
N ALA A 235 33.21 -14.48 5.53
CA ALA A 235 33.10 -13.97 4.19
C ALA A 235 33.71 -12.58 4.03
N ARG A 236 34.58 -12.45 3.03
CA ARG A 236 35.15 -11.17 2.59
C ARG A 236 34.66 -10.82 1.20
N ILE A 237 34.34 -9.56 0.98
CA ILE A 237 34.02 -9.04 -0.35
C ILE A 237 35.33 -8.91 -1.14
N VAL A 238 35.44 -9.65 -2.23
CA VAL A 238 36.58 -9.63 -3.16
C VAL A 238 36.40 -8.55 -4.20
N GLU A 239 35.20 -8.43 -4.74
CA GLU A 239 34.85 -7.49 -5.78
C GLU A 239 33.43 -6.98 -5.55
N TYR A 240 33.19 -5.72 -5.92
CA TYR A 240 31.86 -5.15 -6.01
C TYR A 240 31.74 -4.35 -7.31
N ARG A 241 30.63 -4.53 -8.02
CA ARG A 241 30.26 -3.71 -9.17
C ARG A 241 28.80 -3.31 -9.11
N GLN A 242 28.51 -2.07 -9.52
CA GLN A 242 27.14 -1.63 -9.69
C GLN A 242 26.55 -2.21 -10.98
N ARG A 243 25.32 -2.71 -10.91
CA ARG A 243 24.62 -3.35 -12.04
C ARG A 243 23.74 -2.35 -12.78
N GLN A 244 24.40 -1.49 -13.55
CA GLN A 244 23.73 -0.46 -14.36
C GLN A 244 22.72 -1.03 -15.37
N ASP A 245 22.95 -2.26 -15.83
CA ASP A 245 22.00 -3.01 -16.65
C ASP A 245 20.67 -3.25 -15.89
N LEU A 246 20.75 -3.70 -14.64
CA LEU A 246 19.58 -3.93 -13.80
C LEU A 246 18.91 -2.62 -13.36
N ILE A 247 19.69 -1.59 -13.02
CA ILE A 247 19.16 -0.25 -12.72
C ILE A 247 18.39 0.30 -13.92
N GLY A 248 18.92 0.12 -15.14
CA GLY A 248 18.25 0.52 -16.37
C GLY A 248 16.93 -0.21 -16.61
N GLU A 249 16.87 -1.51 -16.31
CA GLU A 249 15.63 -2.30 -16.40
C GLU A 249 14.60 -1.88 -15.34
N LEU A 250 15.04 -1.55 -14.13
CA LEU A 250 14.17 -1.26 -12.99
C LEU A 250 13.77 0.20 -12.85
N ARG A 251 14.33 1.10 -13.66
CA ARG A 251 14.05 2.53 -13.64
C ARG A 251 12.56 2.92 -13.69
N PRO A 252 11.67 2.19 -14.39
CA PRO A 252 10.24 2.50 -14.34
C PRO A 252 9.59 2.41 -12.95
N LEU A 253 10.28 1.85 -11.95
CA LEU A 253 9.82 1.81 -10.56
C LEU A 253 10.20 3.07 -9.76
N GLU A 254 11.06 3.94 -10.33
CA GLU A 254 11.41 5.20 -9.69
C GLU A 254 10.23 6.16 -9.75
N SER A 255 10.00 6.89 -8.66
CA SER A 255 8.94 7.88 -8.55
C SER A 255 9.41 9.08 -7.74
N ASN A 256 8.81 10.23 -8.01
CA ASN A 256 9.03 11.43 -7.23
C ASN A 256 7.71 12.20 -7.14
N THR A 257 7.07 12.12 -5.97
CA THR A 257 5.75 12.67 -5.70
C THR A 257 5.90 13.88 -4.77
N PRO A 258 5.77 15.11 -5.28
CA PRO A 258 5.74 16.29 -4.42
C PRO A 258 4.47 16.28 -3.55
N MET A 259 4.60 16.68 -2.29
CA MET A 259 3.47 16.82 -1.35
C MET A 259 3.47 18.22 -0.73
N PRO A 260 2.31 18.75 -0.29
CA PRO A 260 2.29 20.02 0.44
C PRO A 260 3.20 19.98 1.67
N GLY A 261 4.23 20.84 1.70
CA GLY A 261 5.21 20.89 2.78
C GLY A 261 6.18 19.71 2.82
N GLY A 262 6.42 19.03 1.69
CA GLY A 262 7.39 17.93 1.64
C GLY A 262 7.39 17.15 0.32
N GLY A 263 7.71 15.86 0.40
CA GLY A 263 7.67 14.98 -0.76
C GLY A 263 7.98 13.54 -0.43
N MET A 264 7.77 12.69 -1.43
CA MET A 264 8.15 11.27 -1.41
C MET A 264 8.92 10.94 -2.68
N ARG A 265 9.96 10.12 -2.55
CA ARG A 265 10.76 9.66 -3.68
C ARG A 265 11.09 8.20 -3.53
N THR A 266 10.89 7.43 -4.58
CA THR A 266 11.39 6.07 -4.72
C THR A 266 12.49 6.05 -5.78
N ARG A 267 13.61 5.42 -5.46
CA ARG A 267 14.72 5.18 -6.40
C ARG A 267 15.08 3.70 -6.43
N VAL A 268 15.75 3.27 -7.49
CA VAL A 268 16.28 1.90 -7.58
C VAL A 268 17.80 1.90 -7.53
N ASP A 269 18.37 0.84 -6.98
CA ASP A 269 19.80 0.57 -7.08
C ASP A 269 20.02 -0.94 -7.22
N ALA A 270 21.13 -1.33 -7.85
CA ALA A 270 21.48 -2.73 -8.02
C ALA A 270 22.99 -2.91 -8.06
N GLY A 271 23.45 -4.02 -7.49
CA GLY A 271 24.87 -4.31 -7.34
C GLY A 271 25.12 -5.81 -7.33
N GLU A 272 26.35 -6.17 -7.67
CA GLU A 272 26.86 -7.53 -7.59
C GLU A 272 28.15 -7.51 -6.78
N ALA A 273 28.22 -8.37 -5.77
CA ALA A 273 29.44 -8.62 -5.03
C ALA A 273 29.91 -10.05 -5.27
N ILE A 274 31.22 -10.21 -5.45
CA ILE A 274 31.88 -11.51 -5.36
C ILE A 274 32.46 -11.60 -3.96
N ILE A 275 31.99 -12.55 -3.17
CA ILE A 275 32.52 -12.86 -1.85
C ILE A 275 33.37 -14.13 -1.90
N ALA A 276 34.34 -14.22 -1.01
CA ALA A 276 35.13 -15.42 -0.79
C ALA A 276 35.11 -15.81 0.69
N TYR A 277 35.04 -17.10 0.97
CA TYR A 277 35.07 -17.67 2.32
C TYR A 277 35.55 -19.12 2.26
N GLN A 278 35.82 -19.71 3.42
CA GLN A 278 36.17 -21.13 3.54
C GLN A 278 34.92 -21.96 3.81
N GLU A 279 34.70 -23.02 3.04
CA GLU A 279 33.65 -24.00 3.29
C GLU A 279 34.30 -25.39 3.26
N ASN A 280 34.30 -26.08 4.41
CA ASN A 280 34.91 -27.41 4.56
C ASN A 280 36.39 -27.46 4.08
N GLY A 281 37.17 -26.43 4.38
CA GLY A 281 38.59 -26.34 4.04
C GLY A 281 38.88 -26.04 2.57
N VAL A 282 37.87 -25.65 1.79
CA VAL A 282 38.04 -25.19 0.41
C VAL A 282 37.55 -23.76 0.27
N GLU A 283 38.34 -22.93 -0.41
CA GLU A 283 37.93 -21.57 -0.75
C GLU A 283 36.76 -21.64 -1.74
N VAL A 284 35.64 -21.05 -1.36
CA VAL A 284 34.44 -20.88 -2.17
C VAL A 284 34.38 -19.43 -2.62
N ARG A 285 33.92 -19.23 -3.86
CA ARG A 285 33.51 -17.92 -4.36
C ARG A 285 32.01 -17.93 -4.56
N GLU A 286 31.37 -16.82 -4.20
CA GLU A 286 29.95 -16.64 -4.36
C GLU A 286 29.67 -15.26 -4.94
N ALA A 287 28.95 -15.22 -6.07
CA ALA A 287 28.39 -14.00 -6.62
C ALA A 287 27.02 -13.77 -6.01
N ILE A 288 26.80 -12.59 -5.43
CA ILE A 288 25.52 -12.15 -4.89
C ILE A 288 25.06 -10.94 -5.69
N VAL A 289 23.94 -11.08 -6.40
CA VAL A 289 23.30 -10.02 -7.17
C VAL A 289 22.07 -9.54 -6.42
N VAL A 290 22.05 -8.26 -6.07
CA VAL A 290 20.96 -7.62 -5.34
C VAL A 290 20.45 -6.44 -6.16
N ALA A 291 19.12 -6.32 -6.24
CA ALA A 291 18.44 -5.10 -6.64
C ALA A 291 17.52 -4.67 -5.51
N ALA A 292 17.39 -3.37 -5.29
CA ALA A 292 16.57 -2.84 -4.21
C ALA A 292 15.87 -1.54 -4.63
N THR A 293 14.73 -1.30 -3.99
CA THR A 293 14.05 -0.01 -4.00
C THR A 293 14.36 0.72 -2.69
N PHE A 294 14.51 2.04 -2.78
CA PHE A 294 14.72 2.93 -1.65
C PHE A 294 13.68 4.03 -1.74
N SER A 295 12.74 4.03 -0.80
CA SER A 295 11.70 5.04 -0.69
C SER A 295 12.03 5.96 0.48
N GLU A 296 11.95 7.26 0.26
CA GLU A 296 12.19 8.30 1.25
C GLU A 296 11.01 9.26 1.22
N SER A 297 10.44 9.57 2.37
CA SER A 297 9.50 10.68 2.52
C SER A 297 10.06 11.71 3.49
N TRP A 298 9.80 12.98 3.19
CA TRP A 298 10.22 14.08 4.03
C TRP A 298 9.10 15.09 4.17
N MET A 299 9.09 15.77 5.31
CA MET A 299 8.24 16.91 5.58
C MET A 299 9.13 18.06 6.04
N ASP A 300 8.98 19.21 5.38
CA ASP A 300 9.68 20.43 5.71
C ASP A 300 9.16 20.99 7.04
N PRO A 301 10.01 21.68 7.83
CA PRO A 301 9.57 22.32 9.06
C PRO A 301 8.44 23.34 8.79
N ALA A 302 7.34 23.24 9.53
CA ALA A 302 6.19 24.13 9.39
C ALA A 302 5.47 24.34 10.73
N TYR A 303 4.94 25.55 10.97
CA TYR A 303 4.14 25.90 12.17
C TYR A 303 4.75 25.47 13.52
N GLY A 304 6.07 25.57 13.67
CA GLY A 304 6.79 25.19 14.89
C GLY A 304 7.00 23.67 15.05
N MET A 305 6.56 22.85 14.10
CA MET A 305 6.92 21.43 14.02
C MET A 305 8.27 21.28 13.32
N ALA A 306 9.15 20.47 13.91
CA ALA A 306 10.38 20.08 13.25
C ALA A 306 10.07 19.24 12.01
N GLY A 307 10.79 19.49 10.92
CA GLY A 307 10.76 18.61 9.76
C GLY A 307 11.29 17.23 10.13
N TYR A 308 10.88 16.22 9.38
CA TYR A 308 11.37 14.86 9.54
C TYR A 308 11.59 14.20 8.20
N ARG A 309 12.49 13.21 8.19
CA ARG A 309 12.74 12.35 7.04
C ARG A 309 12.63 10.91 7.51
N THR A 310 11.92 10.10 6.77
CA THR A 310 11.82 8.67 7.00
C THR A 310 12.14 7.96 5.71
N GLY A 311 12.74 6.79 5.82
CA GLY A 311 13.09 5.99 4.68
C GLY A 311 12.83 4.52 4.90
N TYR A 312 12.57 3.86 3.79
CA TYR A 312 12.29 2.45 3.67
C TYR A 312 13.13 1.90 2.52
N GLY A 313 13.67 0.70 2.70
CA GLY A 313 14.32 -0.02 1.63
C GLY A 313 13.90 -1.48 1.61
N ALA A 314 13.78 -2.03 0.40
CA ALA A 314 13.45 -3.44 0.21
C ALA A 314 14.24 -4.02 -0.97
N THR A 315 14.80 -5.20 -0.76
CA THR A 315 15.41 -5.98 -1.85
C THR A 315 14.35 -6.71 -2.66
N MET A 316 14.55 -6.76 -3.96
CA MET A 316 13.97 -7.83 -4.77
C MET A 316 14.63 -9.16 -4.34
N PRO A 317 14.00 -10.31 -4.59
CA PRO A 317 14.60 -11.61 -4.29
C PRO A 317 16.02 -11.66 -4.87
N ALA A 318 17.01 -11.68 -3.98
CA ALA A 318 18.39 -11.61 -4.40
C ALA A 318 18.81 -12.94 -5.02
N TRP A 319 19.80 -12.90 -5.87
CA TRP A 319 20.30 -14.09 -6.54
C TRP A 319 21.72 -14.38 -6.07
N SER A 320 22.02 -15.65 -5.81
CA SER A 320 23.36 -16.11 -5.45
C SER A 320 23.79 -17.27 -6.33
N TYR A 321 25.07 -17.28 -6.71
CA TYR A 321 25.75 -18.44 -7.27
C TYR A 321 27.06 -18.67 -6.55
N LYS A 322 27.20 -19.85 -5.94
CA LYS A 322 28.43 -20.28 -5.31
C LYS A 322 29.04 -21.49 -6.01
N ALA A 323 30.36 -21.56 -5.97
CA ALA A 323 31.15 -22.70 -6.41
C ALA A 323 32.54 -22.67 -5.73
N PRO A 324 33.28 -23.80 -5.66
CA PRO A 324 34.69 -23.79 -5.31
C PRO A 324 35.45 -22.79 -6.18
N ALA A 325 36.42 -22.06 -5.62
CA ALA A 325 37.11 -20.96 -6.30
C ALA A 325 37.72 -21.36 -7.66
N LYS A 326 38.15 -22.61 -7.79
CA LYS A 326 38.70 -23.18 -9.04
C LYS A 326 37.66 -23.46 -10.13
N ASP A 327 36.40 -23.66 -9.75
CA ASP A 327 35.29 -24.01 -10.63
C ASP A 327 34.31 -22.83 -10.79
N PHE A 328 34.63 -21.69 -10.18
CA PHE A 328 33.78 -20.50 -10.19
C PHE A 328 33.89 -19.77 -11.53
N ASP A 329 32.79 -19.80 -12.27
CA ASP A 329 32.60 -19.10 -13.54
C ASP A 329 31.39 -18.15 -13.43
N LEU A 330 31.67 -16.85 -13.42
CA LEU A 330 30.67 -15.81 -13.30
C LEU A 330 29.75 -15.74 -14.53
N GLU A 331 30.25 -16.02 -15.72
CA GLU A 331 29.44 -15.99 -16.95
C GLU A 331 28.43 -17.13 -16.94
N PHE A 332 28.86 -18.32 -16.47
CA PHE A 332 27.96 -19.44 -16.27
C PHE A 332 26.89 -19.13 -15.21
N GLY A 333 27.28 -18.47 -14.12
CA GLY A 333 26.34 -17.93 -13.12
C GLY A 333 25.31 -16.98 -13.73
N GLU A 334 25.76 -15.98 -14.48
CA GLU A 334 24.88 -15.01 -15.15
C GLU A 334 23.96 -15.66 -16.19
N MET A 335 24.40 -16.69 -16.90
CA MET A 335 23.55 -17.48 -17.80
C MET A 335 22.38 -18.10 -17.03
N MET A 336 22.66 -18.73 -15.88
CA MET A 336 21.61 -19.30 -15.03
C MET A 336 20.66 -18.20 -14.54
N ARG A 337 21.16 -17.05 -14.06
CA ARG A 337 20.31 -15.93 -13.63
C ARG A 337 19.40 -15.43 -14.75
N ARG A 338 19.94 -15.21 -15.95
CA ARG A 338 19.19 -14.71 -17.13
C ARG A 338 18.20 -15.73 -17.68
N SER A 339 18.40 -17.02 -17.39
CA SER A 339 17.47 -18.08 -17.78
C SER A 339 16.17 -18.06 -16.98
N TYR A 340 16.12 -17.33 -15.86
CA TYR A 340 14.93 -17.26 -15.02
C TYR A 340 13.69 -16.80 -15.80
N ARG A 341 12.58 -17.51 -15.63
CA ARG A 341 11.26 -17.14 -16.17
C ARG A 341 10.25 -17.21 -15.04
N ALA A 342 9.55 -16.11 -14.81
CA ALA A 342 8.42 -16.08 -13.89
C ALA A 342 7.30 -17.03 -14.39
N GLY A 343 6.64 -17.71 -13.46
CA GLY A 343 5.52 -18.58 -13.78
C GLY A 343 4.27 -17.74 -14.08
N PRO A 344 3.72 -17.77 -15.31
CA PRO A 344 2.69 -16.82 -15.71
C PRO A 344 1.38 -16.97 -14.93
N GLU A 345 0.95 -18.20 -14.62
CA GLU A 345 -0.26 -18.44 -13.82
C GLU A 345 -0.07 -17.94 -12.38
N TRP A 346 1.08 -18.25 -11.76
CA TRP A 346 1.40 -17.80 -10.41
C TRP A 346 1.48 -16.27 -10.34
N SER A 347 2.20 -15.63 -11.26
CA SER A 347 2.32 -14.17 -11.31
C SER A 347 0.97 -13.49 -11.52
N ALA A 348 0.10 -14.01 -12.41
CA ALA A 348 -1.23 -13.46 -12.61
C ALA A 348 -2.09 -13.54 -11.34
N ARG A 349 -2.01 -14.65 -10.61
CA ARG A 349 -2.76 -14.85 -9.34
C ARG A 349 -2.27 -13.92 -8.24
N ILE A 350 -0.96 -13.79 -8.07
CA ILE A 350 -0.37 -12.84 -7.11
C ILE A 350 -0.75 -11.40 -7.47
N ASN A 351 -0.67 -11.03 -8.75
CA ASN A 351 -1.06 -9.68 -9.19
C ASN A 351 -2.55 -9.40 -8.93
N LYS A 352 -3.45 -10.38 -9.18
CA LYS A 352 -4.88 -10.24 -8.84
C LYS A 352 -5.08 -10.05 -7.33
N HIS A 353 -4.36 -10.80 -6.50
CA HIS A 353 -4.43 -10.68 -5.05
C HIS A 353 -3.95 -9.29 -4.56
N GLN A 354 -2.81 -8.82 -5.08
CA GLN A 354 -2.29 -7.50 -4.72
C GLN A 354 -3.19 -6.36 -5.20
N ALA A 355 -3.78 -6.47 -6.39
CA ALA A 355 -4.75 -5.49 -6.88
C ALA A 355 -5.96 -5.36 -5.93
N ALA A 356 -6.47 -6.48 -5.41
CA ALA A 356 -7.56 -6.49 -4.44
C ALA A 356 -7.17 -5.84 -3.09
N ILE A 357 -5.95 -6.12 -2.60
CA ILE A 357 -5.42 -5.45 -1.39
C ILE A 357 -5.29 -3.94 -1.62
N ASN A 358 -4.70 -3.53 -2.75
CA ASN A 358 -4.52 -2.12 -3.08
C ASN A 358 -5.85 -1.38 -3.20
N LYS A 359 -6.87 -1.99 -3.81
CA LYS A 359 -8.23 -1.44 -3.85
C LYS A 359 -8.79 -1.22 -2.44
N THR A 360 -8.67 -2.22 -1.57
CA THR A 360 -9.14 -2.15 -0.18
C THR A 360 -8.41 -1.07 0.62
N ASN A 361 -7.08 -0.95 0.44
CA ASN A 361 -6.27 0.08 1.09
C ASN A 361 -6.67 1.49 0.61
N LEU A 362 -6.93 1.68 -0.68
CA LEU A 362 -7.39 2.94 -1.23
C LEU A 362 -8.76 3.34 -0.66
N GLU A 363 -9.71 2.42 -0.62
CA GLU A 363 -11.03 2.66 -0.02
C GLU A 363 -10.92 3.01 1.47
N THR A 364 -10.05 2.32 2.19
CA THR A 364 -9.78 2.58 3.61
C THR A 364 -9.20 3.98 3.81
N SER A 365 -8.20 4.36 3.00
CA SER A 365 -7.61 5.71 3.03
C SER A 365 -8.65 6.80 2.73
N ARG A 366 -9.53 6.59 1.74
CA ARG A 366 -10.64 7.53 1.44
C ARG A 366 -11.59 7.68 2.63
N LYS A 367 -11.96 6.58 3.29
CA LYS A 367 -12.81 6.61 4.50
C LYS A 367 -12.13 7.37 5.64
N ILE A 368 -10.85 7.14 5.88
CA ILE A 368 -10.07 7.86 6.90
C ILE A 368 -10.05 9.37 6.60
N SER A 369 -9.80 9.76 5.35
CA SER A 369 -9.84 11.17 4.94
C SER A 369 -11.22 11.81 5.14
N GLU A 370 -12.30 11.08 4.84
CA GLU A 370 -13.66 11.56 5.10
C GLU A 370 -13.94 11.73 6.60
N ILE A 371 -13.55 10.75 7.42
CA ILE A 371 -13.66 10.82 8.88
C ILE A 371 -12.90 12.06 9.39
N ASN A 372 -11.65 12.25 8.97
CA ASN A 372 -10.84 13.40 9.38
C ASN A 372 -11.50 14.73 8.98
N ARG A 373 -12.09 14.82 7.79
CA ARG A 373 -12.81 16.02 7.34
C ARG A 373 -14.03 16.31 8.21
N LYS A 374 -14.84 15.28 8.53
CA LYS A 374 -16.02 15.43 9.40
C LYS A 374 -15.61 15.86 10.81
N THR A 375 -14.62 15.17 11.41
CA THR A 375 -14.08 15.51 12.72
C THR A 375 -13.56 16.94 12.77
N ASN A 376 -12.83 17.40 11.76
CA ASN A 376 -12.33 18.78 11.70
C ASN A 376 -13.45 19.82 11.56
N ALA A 377 -14.52 19.51 10.82
CA ALA A 377 -15.69 20.37 10.72
C ALA A 377 -16.42 20.46 12.07
N GLU A 378 -16.59 19.33 12.78
CA GLU A 378 -17.19 19.28 14.11
C GLU A 378 -16.36 20.05 15.15
N ILE A 379 -15.03 19.91 15.14
CA ILE A 379 -14.14 20.69 16.02
C ILE A 379 -14.29 22.19 15.77
N SER A 380 -14.34 22.61 14.51
CA SER A 380 -14.55 24.02 14.15
C SER A 380 -15.90 24.53 14.67
N ALA A 381 -16.97 23.74 14.52
CA ALA A 381 -18.30 24.09 15.02
C ALA A 381 -18.33 24.19 16.56
N MET A 382 -17.71 23.25 17.28
CA MET A 382 -17.60 23.29 18.74
C MET A 382 -16.79 24.50 19.24
N ARG A 383 -15.72 24.89 18.54
CA ARG A 383 -14.94 26.10 18.88
C ARG A 383 -15.78 27.36 18.71
N GLN A 384 -16.57 27.43 17.65
CA GLN A 384 -17.49 28.55 17.41
C GLN A 384 -18.56 28.64 18.49
N ASP A 385 -19.23 27.52 18.81
CA ASP A 385 -20.23 27.45 19.90
C ASP A 385 -19.63 27.82 21.27
N SER A 386 -18.42 27.35 21.57
CA SER A 386 -17.72 27.73 22.81
C SER A 386 -17.37 29.23 22.85
N TRP A 387 -16.98 29.82 21.72
CA TRP A 387 -16.69 31.25 21.64
C TRP A 387 -17.97 32.08 21.83
N GLU A 388 -19.08 31.68 21.20
CA GLU A 388 -20.39 32.31 21.36
C GLU A 388 -20.89 32.25 22.80
N LYS A 389 -20.78 31.09 23.46
CA LYS A 389 -21.13 30.94 24.88
C LYS A 389 -20.27 31.78 25.80
N GLN A 390 -18.97 31.87 25.52
CA GLN A 390 -18.04 32.70 26.29
C GLN A 390 -18.35 34.20 26.13
N GLN A 391 -18.66 34.64 24.91
CA GLN A 391 -19.10 36.02 24.65
C GLN A 391 -20.39 36.34 25.41
N ALA A 392 -21.42 35.50 25.30
CA ALA A 392 -22.68 35.68 26.02
C ALA A 392 -22.48 35.72 27.55
N SER A 393 -21.56 34.90 28.09
CA SER A 393 -21.22 34.95 29.51
C SER A 393 -20.45 36.21 29.90
N SER A 394 -19.53 36.69 29.04
CA SER A 394 -18.80 37.94 29.26
C SER A 394 -19.74 39.13 29.25
N ASP A 395 -20.71 39.15 28.35
CA ASP A 395 -21.72 40.21 28.26
C ASP A 395 -22.61 40.24 29.49
N ARG A 396 -23.06 39.07 30.00
CA ARG A 396 -23.78 38.98 31.27
C ARG A 396 -22.96 39.51 32.45
N MET A 397 -21.71 39.06 32.59
CA MET A 397 -20.84 39.55 33.68
C MET A 397 -20.55 41.05 33.57
N ALA A 398 -20.38 41.59 32.36
CA ALA A 398 -20.17 43.01 32.13
C ALA A 398 -21.42 43.83 32.52
N ARG A 399 -22.61 43.33 32.18
CA ARG A 399 -23.90 43.90 32.60
C ARG A 399 -24.02 43.89 34.13
N GLU A 400 -23.89 42.72 34.76
CA GLU A 400 -23.97 42.56 36.22
C GLU A 400 -22.95 43.44 36.96
N THR A 401 -21.72 43.54 36.44
CA THR A 401 -20.68 44.41 37.02
C THR A 401 -21.07 45.89 36.87
N SER A 402 -21.59 46.30 35.72
CA SER A 402 -22.04 47.68 35.49
C SER A 402 -23.23 48.04 36.37
N GLU A 403 -24.19 47.14 36.51
CA GLU A 403 -25.35 47.21 37.41
C GLU A 403 -24.89 47.34 38.87
N THR A 404 -23.99 46.47 39.32
CA THR A 404 -23.41 46.50 40.68
C THR A 404 -22.69 47.82 40.97
N ILE A 405 -21.87 48.33 40.04
CA ILE A 405 -21.17 49.61 40.20
C ILE A 405 -22.17 50.78 40.29
N ARG A 406 -23.26 50.72 39.52
CA ARG A 406 -24.30 51.74 39.50
C ARG A 406 -25.30 51.62 40.66
N GLY A 407 -25.28 50.49 41.38
CA GLY A 407 -26.25 50.19 42.43
C GLY A 407 -27.66 50.02 41.88
N VAL A 408 -27.80 49.41 40.70
CA VAL A 408 -29.10 49.15 40.06
C VAL A 408 -29.18 47.70 39.60
N GLU A 409 -30.38 47.21 39.38
CA GLU A 409 -30.71 45.91 38.78
C GLU A 409 -31.72 46.16 37.64
N THR A 410 -31.58 45.41 36.53
CA THR A 410 -32.47 45.52 35.38
C THR A 410 -33.69 44.60 35.55
N TYR A 411 -34.88 45.15 35.39
CA TYR A 411 -36.17 44.46 35.47
C TYR A 411 -36.89 44.47 34.12
N ASP A 412 -37.57 43.36 33.80
CA ASP A 412 -38.41 43.27 32.61
C ASP A 412 -39.71 44.07 32.79
N ASP A 413 -39.90 45.12 31.98
CA ASP A 413 -41.14 45.89 31.92
C ASP A 413 -41.56 46.10 30.44
N PRO A 414 -42.54 45.35 29.92
CA PRO A 414 -42.94 45.41 28.52
C PRO A 414 -43.53 46.76 28.09
N TYR A 415 -43.82 47.66 29.04
CA TYR A 415 -44.35 48.98 28.76
C TYR A 415 -43.31 50.10 29.02
N ALA A 416 -42.11 49.77 29.50
CA ALA A 416 -40.99 50.70 29.54
C ALA A 416 -40.41 50.91 28.13
N ALA A 417 -39.79 52.07 27.89
CA ALA A 417 -39.13 52.35 26.62
C ALA A 417 -37.89 51.44 26.45
N GLY A 418 -38.03 50.38 25.66
CA GLY A 418 -36.99 49.37 25.47
C GLY A 418 -37.29 48.02 26.10
N GLY A 419 -38.43 47.87 26.79
CA GLY A 419 -38.88 46.59 27.35
C GLY A 419 -38.28 46.22 28.71
N SER A 420 -37.40 47.06 29.26
CA SER A 420 -36.81 46.90 30.59
C SER A 420 -36.57 48.24 31.28
N VAL A 421 -36.35 48.20 32.60
CA VAL A 421 -36.07 49.37 33.44
C VAL A 421 -34.97 49.04 34.46
N GLU A 422 -34.06 49.97 34.71
CA GLU A 422 -33.04 49.85 35.76
C GLU A 422 -33.54 50.49 37.06
N LEU A 423 -33.57 49.74 38.16
CA LEU A 423 -34.07 50.17 39.46
C LEU A 423 -33.05 49.85 40.57
N ASP A 424 -33.08 50.55 41.70
CA ASP A 424 -32.09 50.36 42.78
C ASP A 424 -32.15 48.92 43.36
N TYR A 425 -31.01 48.23 43.38
CA TYR A 425 -30.90 46.82 43.80
C TYR A 425 -30.93 46.61 45.33
N THR A 426 -30.92 47.68 46.13
CA THR A 426 -30.96 47.58 47.60
C THR A 426 -32.32 47.15 48.16
N TYR A 427 -33.32 47.01 47.28
CA TYR A 427 -34.67 46.61 47.61
C TYR A 427 -35.03 45.23 47.06
N ASP A 428 -35.57 44.34 47.90
CA ASP A 428 -35.87 42.94 47.56
C ASP A 428 -37.04 42.78 46.57
N GLN A 429 -37.91 43.80 46.43
CA GLN A 429 -39.06 43.77 45.54
C GLN A 429 -39.24 45.09 44.79
N ALA A 430 -39.40 44.98 43.46
CA ALA A 430 -39.79 46.07 42.59
C ALA A 430 -41.20 45.85 42.02
N TRP A 431 -42.02 46.90 42.08
CA TRP A 431 -43.39 46.91 41.57
C TRP A 431 -43.58 48.06 40.60
N ARG A 432 -44.31 47.83 39.51
CA ARG A 432 -44.82 48.88 38.65
C ARG A 432 -46.30 49.10 38.88
N LEU A 433 -46.67 50.32 39.22
CA LEU A 433 -48.04 50.72 39.43
C LEU A 433 -48.74 51.03 38.09
N ASN A 434 -50.06 50.90 38.06
CA ASN A 434 -50.88 51.20 36.87
C ASN A 434 -50.85 52.68 36.47
N ASP A 435 -50.40 53.57 37.35
CA ASP A 435 -50.15 54.99 37.05
C ASP A 435 -48.80 55.24 36.36
N GLY A 436 -48.00 54.19 36.16
CA GLY A 436 -46.70 54.23 35.49
C GLY A 436 -45.52 54.49 36.41
N THR A 437 -45.73 54.65 37.73
CA THR A 437 -44.66 54.81 38.71
C THR A 437 -44.13 53.47 39.23
N TYR A 438 -42.94 53.50 39.86
CA TYR A 438 -42.29 52.32 40.43
C TYR A 438 -42.21 52.41 41.95
N VAL A 439 -42.39 51.28 42.63
CA VAL A 439 -42.23 51.13 44.07
C VAL A 439 -41.16 50.09 44.35
N LEU A 440 -40.17 50.46 45.16
CA LEU A 440 -39.10 49.60 45.64
C LEU A 440 -39.28 49.37 47.15
N THR A 441 -39.31 48.11 47.58
CA THR A 441 -39.61 47.75 48.97
C THR A 441 -38.89 46.47 49.42
N ASN A 442 -38.60 46.39 50.72
CA ASN A 442 -38.09 45.18 51.40
C ASN A 442 -39.19 44.43 52.16
N ASP A 443 -40.42 44.94 52.16
CA ASP A 443 -41.54 44.28 52.82
C ASP A 443 -42.10 43.19 51.91
N ALA A 444 -41.85 41.93 52.26
CA ALA A 444 -42.36 40.77 51.54
C ALA A 444 -43.90 40.69 51.50
N ASN A 445 -44.59 41.41 52.38
CA ASN A 445 -46.05 41.47 52.43
C ASN A 445 -46.64 42.70 51.73
N PHE A 446 -45.82 43.54 51.10
CA PHE A 446 -46.28 44.73 50.39
C PHE A 446 -47.30 44.36 49.31
N GLN A 447 -48.42 45.07 49.29
CA GLN A 447 -49.46 44.90 48.28
C GLN A 447 -49.87 46.28 47.77
N PRO A 448 -49.60 46.61 46.49
CA PRO A 448 -49.85 47.95 45.93
C PRO A 448 -51.24 48.50 46.23
N TYR A 449 -52.28 47.70 46.01
CA TYR A 449 -53.66 48.13 46.22
C TYR A 449 -53.99 48.37 47.71
N ARG A 450 -53.49 47.51 48.61
CA ARG A 450 -53.75 47.61 50.04
C ARG A 450 -53.05 48.82 50.66
N ASP A 451 -51.82 49.05 50.25
CA ASP A 451 -50.91 49.98 50.93
C ASP A 451 -50.92 51.38 50.27
N LEU A 452 -51.19 51.46 48.97
CA LEU A 452 -51.20 52.72 48.20
C LEU A 452 -52.56 53.03 47.53
N GLY A 453 -53.51 52.09 47.54
CA GLY A 453 -54.80 52.26 46.86
C GLY A 453 -54.72 52.20 45.32
N VAL A 454 -53.58 51.77 44.77
CA VAL A 454 -53.31 51.70 43.34
C VAL A 454 -52.85 50.28 42.99
N ASP A 455 -53.47 49.65 41.99
CA ASP A 455 -53.05 48.34 41.50
C ASP A 455 -51.67 48.41 40.84
N GLY A 456 -50.90 47.35 40.98
CA GLY A 456 -49.57 47.23 40.38
C GLY A 456 -49.18 45.79 40.13
N GLN A 457 -48.20 45.61 39.25
CA GLN A 457 -47.60 44.32 38.90
C GLN A 457 -46.17 44.26 39.43
N GLN A 458 -45.82 43.14 40.06
CA GLN A 458 -44.46 42.90 40.48
C GLN A 458 -43.58 42.65 39.25
N LEU A 459 -42.43 43.31 39.21
CA LEU A 459 -41.45 43.12 38.15
C LEU A 459 -40.55 41.94 38.48
N SER A 460 -40.06 41.26 37.45
CA SER A 460 -39.06 40.18 37.58
C SER A 460 -37.70 40.70 37.07
N PRO A 461 -36.59 40.38 37.75
CA PRO A 461 -35.26 40.68 37.22
C PRO A 461 -35.04 40.05 35.84
N SER A 462 -34.34 40.75 34.95
CA SER A 462 -34.00 40.26 33.61
C SER A 462 -32.82 39.28 33.68
N GLU A 463 -33.04 38.01 33.31
CA GLU A 463 -32.01 36.94 33.29
C GLU A 463 -30.88 37.18 32.27
#